data_AF-A0A7Y0R1F3-F1
#
_entry.id   AF-A0A7Y0R1F3-F1
#
_cell.length_a   1.000
_cell.length_b   1.000
_cell.length_c   1.000
_cell.angle_alpha   90.00
_cell.angle_beta   90.00
_cell.angle_gamma   90.00
#
_symmetry.space_group_name_H-M   'P 1'
#
loop_
_entity.id
_entity.type
_entity.pdbx_description
1 polymer ?
#
loop_
_entity_poly.entity_id
_entity_poly.type
_entity_poly.pdbx_seq_one_letter_code
_entity_poly.pdbx_strand_id
1 'polypeptide(L)'
;DNQSVVTLQIQHFLAMLASVIGMIMIALMTKEWIENRVVEELGSLMSYTRSAREEKGFERFGGSDIEEFDHIGSTLESTFEELEAQKRSFRDLFNFALSPIMVWSEAGVLIQINPAARKELVIENDIETMHPVFKGFKDKLVPHLRMAAQGATLTGVNVPIGDKVFRWNLSPIRVDGDISGI
;
A
#
# COMPACT_ATOMS: atom_id res chain seq x y z
N ASP A 1 25.67 -42.18 -68.16
CA ASP A 1 24.37 -41.81 -67.59
C ASP A 1 24.57 -41.52 -66.11
N ASN A 2 24.60 -40.24 -65.72
CA ASN A 2 24.92 -39.77 -64.35
C ASN A 2 24.22 -38.44 -64.01
N GLN A 3 23.43 -37.88 -64.94
CA GLN A 3 22.84 -36.54 -64.76
C GLN A 3 21.67 -36.55 -63.79
N SER A 4 20.94 -37.68 -63.67
CA SER A 4 19.84 -37.83 -62.71
C SER A 4 20.31 -37.82 -61.25
N VAL A 5 21.52 -38.33 -60.97
CA VAL A 5 22.08 -38.37 -59.62
C VAL A 5 22.54 -36.97 -59.19
N VAL A 6 23.11 -36.19 -60.11
CA VAL A 6 23.57 -34.82 -59.84
C VAL A 6 22.40 -33.86 -59.61
N THR A 7 21.32 -33.95 -60.41
CA THR A 7 20.12 -33.11 -60.21
C THR A 7 19.42 -33.42 -58.89
N LEU A 8 19.37 -34.69 -58.49
CA LEU A 8 18.79 -35.10 -57.21
C LEU A 8 19.54 -34.51 -56.01
N GLN A 9 20.89 -34.50 -56.04
CA GLN A 9 21.70 -33.92 -54.96
C GLN A 9 21.52 -32.40 -54.83
N ILE A 10 21.46 -31.67 -55.95
CA ILE A 10 21.26 -30.22 -55.95
C ILE A 10 19.87 -29.85 -55.41
N GLN A 11 18.84 -30.59 -55.82
CA GLN A 11 17.48 -30.38 -55.32
C GLN A 11 17.38 -30.66 -53.81
N HIS A 12 18.02 -31.72 -53.31
CA HIS A 12 18.11 -31.99 -51.88
C HIS A 12 18.82 -30.87 -51.12
N PHE A 13 19.93 -30.36 -51.65
CA PHE A 13 20.67 -29.27 -51.03
C PHE A 13 19.84 -27.97 -50.96
N LEU A 14 19.14 -27.62 -52.04
CA LEU A 14 18.25 -26.46 -52.09
C LEU A 14 17.07 -26.60 -51.11
N ALA A 15 16.50 -27.79 -50.97
CA ALA A 15 15.43 -28.05 -50.01
C ALA A 15 15.90 -27.90 -48.55
N MET A 16 17.12 -28.36 -48.23
CA MET A 16 17.71 -28.17 -46.90
C MET A 16 18.00 -26.69 -46.60
N LEU A 17 18.49 -25.93 -47.58
CA LEU A 17 18.68 -24.48 -47.42
C LEU A 17 17.36 -23.76 -47.17
N ALA A 18 16.32 -24.11 -47.93
CA ALA A 18 14.99 -23.54 -47.78
C ALA A 18 14.39 -23.83 -46.39
N SER A 19 14.58 -25.04 -45.84
CA SER A 19 14.08 -25.38 -44.52
C SER A 19 14.81 -24.61 -43.40
N VAL A 20 16.12 -24.43 -43.51
CA VAL A 20 16.90 -23.61 -42.55
C VAL A 20 16.43 -22.17 -42.56
N ILE A 21 16.27 -21.58 -43.74
CA ILE A 21 15.75 -20.20 -43.88
C ILE A 21 14.33 -20.10 -43.31
N GLY A 22 13.48 -21.10 -43.58
CA GLY A 22 12.12 -21.17 -43.04
C GLY A 22 12.10 -21.20 -41.51
N MET A 23 12.95 -22.03 -40.90
CA MET A 23 13.06 -22.09 -39.43
C MET A 23 13.53 -20.76 -38.84
N ILE A 24 14.50 -20.10 -39.46
CA ILE A 24 14.97 -18.78 -39.03
C ILE A 24 13.83 -17.75 -39.10
N MET A 25 13.07 -17.74 -40.20
CA MET A 25 11.95 -16.82 -40.38
C MET A 25 10.87 -17.05 -39.31
N ILE A 26 10.48 -18.32 -39.08
CA ILE A 26 9.49 -18.65 -38.03
C ILE A 26 10.00 -18.22 -36.66
N ALA A 27 11.26 -18.49 -36.33
CA ALA A 27 11.84 -18.10 -35.05
C ALA A 27 11.80 -16.58 -34.84
N LEU A 28 12.11 -15.79 -35.88
CA LEU A 28 12.02 -14.33 -35.83
C LEU A 28 10.58 -13.84 -35.66
N MET A 29 9.63 -14.43 -36.40
CA MET A 29 8.21 -14.06 -36.29
C MET A 29 7.64 -14.42 -34.91
N THR A 30 7.96 -15.61 -34.39
CA THR A 30 7.53 -16.04 -33.05
C THR A 30 8.12 -15.13 -31.98
N LYS A 31 9.40 -14.76 -32.10
CA LYS A 31 10.03 -13.84 -31.17
C LYS A 31 9.31 -12.48 -31.14
N GLU A 32 9.09 -11.88 -32.30
CA GLU A 32 8.41 -10.58 -32.42
C GLU A 32 6.97 -10.64 -31.85
N TRP A 33 6.27 -11.75 -32.10
CA TRP A 33 4.92 -11.97 -31.57
C TRP A 33 4.90 -12.07 -30.05
N ILE A 34 5.82 -12.84 -29.44
CA ILE A 34 5.94 -12.99 -27.98
C ILE A 34 6.28 -11.65 -27.34
N GLU A 35 7.25 -10.91 -27.87
CA GLU A 35 7.68 -9.62 -27.29
C GLU A 35 6.52 -8.62 -27.26
N ASN A 36 5.80 -8.48 -28.38
CA ASN A 36 4.66 -7.56 -28.44
C ASN A 36 3.55 -7.94 -27.46
N ARG A 37 3.23 -9.24 -27.37
CA ARG A 37 2.22 -9.74 -26.42
C ARG A 37 2.62 -9.48 -24.97
N VAL A 38 3.86 -9.78 -24.60
CA VAL A 38 4.35 -9.56 -23.24
C VAL A 38 4.33 -8.08 -22.86
N VAL A 39 4.72 -7.18 -23.76
CA VAL A 39 4.76 -5.73 -23.49
C VAL A 39 3.36 -5.16 -23.26
N GLU A 40 2.38 -5.58 -24.05
CA GLU A 40 0.99 -5.14 -23.91
C GLU A 40 0.42 -5.54 -22.55
N GLU A 41 0.54 -6.82 -22.18
CA GLU A 41 0.02 -7.33 -20.92
C GLU A 41 0.74 -6.73 -19.70
N LEU A 42 2.07 -6.57 -19.78
CA LEU A 42 2.84 -5.88 -18.74
C LEU A 42 2.40 -4.42 -18.60
N GLY A 43 2.07 -3.76 -19.71
CA GLY A 43 1.50 -2.41 -19.72
C GLY A 43 0.20 -2.33 -18.93
N SER A 44 -0.71 -3.30 -19.13
CA SER A 44 -1.96 -3.42 -18.37
C SER A 44 -1.71 -3.55 -16.86
N LEU A 45 -0.84 -4.48 -16.46
CA LEU A 45 -0.49 -4.72 -15.06
C LEU A 45 0.16 -3.49 -14.40
N MET A 46 1.04 -2.80 -15.12
CA MET A 46 1.68 -1.56 -14.65
C MET A 46 0.68 -0.41 -14.53
N SER A 47 -0.26 -0.30 -15.46
CA SER A 47 -1.33 0.69 -15.40
C SER A 47 -2.20 0.45 -14.16
N TYR A 48 -2.61 -0.81 -13.94
CA TYR A 48 -3.37 -1.21 -12.76
C TYR A 48 -2.64 -0.89 -11.44
N THR A 49 -1.36 -1.25 -11.35
CA THR A 49 -0.55 -0.97 -10.15
C THR A 49 -0.43 0.54 -9.89
N ARG A 50 -0.35 1.36 -10.95
CA ARG A 50 -0.29 2.82 -10.84
C ARG A 50 -1.64 3.39 -10.40
N SER A 51 -2.75 2.93 -10.96
CA SER A 51 -4.08 3.41 -10.58
C SER A 51 -4.45 3.01 -9.15
N ALA A 52 -4.13 1.79 -8.72
CA ALA A 52 -4.37 1.33 -7.34
C ALA A 52 -3.60 2.14 -6.28
N ARG A 53 -2.48 2.76 -6.66
CA ARG A 53 -1.73 3.68 -5.79
C ARG A 53 -2.36 5.07 -5.69
N GLU A 54 -3.07 5.52 -6.72
CA GLU A 54 -3.76 6.80 -6.72
C GLU A 54 -5.11 6.63 -6.02
N GLU A 55 -5.36 7.34 -4.91
CA GLU A 55 -6.58 7.22 -4.06
C GLU A 55 -7.93 7.56 -4.76
N LYS A 56 -7.98 7.57 -6.10
CA LYS A 56 -9.13 8.00 -6.90
C LYS A 56 -10.20 6.94 -7.13
N GLY A 57 -10.04 5.76 -6.55
CA GLY A 57 -11.06 4.71 -6.56
C GLY A 57 -10.50 3.40 -7.07
N PHE A 58 -10.92 2.33 -6.41
CA PHE A 58 -10.47 0.98 -6.69
C PHE A 58 -11.20 0.44 -7.93
N GLU A 59 -10.54 0.46 -9.08
CA GLU A 59 -10.99 -0.28 -10.25
C GLU A 59 -10.50 -1.72 -10.16
N ARG A 60 -11.29 -2.66 -10.70
CA ARG A 60 -10.89 -4.06 -10.72
C ARG A 60 -9.81 -4.32 -11.75
N PHE A 61 -8.96 -5.31 -11.48
CA PHE A 61 -7.98 -5.74 -12.46
C PHE A 61 -8.69 -6.34 -13.68
N GLY A 62 -8.33 -5.89 -14.88
CA GLY A 62 -9.00 -6.27 -16.14
C GLY A 62 -8.70 -7.70 -16.62
N GLY A 63 -7.79 -8.40 -15.94
CA GLY A 63 -7.28 -9.71 -16.34
C GLY A 63 -6.10 -9.62 -17.30
N SER A 64 -5.46 -10.76 -17.55
CA SER A 64 -4.41 -10.90 -18.56
C SER A 64 -4.56 -12.22 -19.33
N ASP A 65 -4.20 -12.18 -20.60
CA ASP A 65 -4.14 -13.39 -21.42
C ASP A 65 -2.88 -14.24 -21.16
N ILE A 66 -1.92 -13.71 -20.41
CA ILE A 66 -0.78 -14.46 -19.87
C ILE A 66 -1.15 -14.87 -18.44
N GLU A 67 -1.25 -16.18 -18.20
CA GLU A 67 -1.70 -16.76 -16.92
C GLU A 67 -0.90 -16.22 -15.72
N GLU A 68 0.41 -16.06 -15.86
CA GLU A 68 1.26 -15.54 -14.79
C GLU A 68 0.93 -14.08 -14.45
N PHE A 69 0.63 -13.26 -15.46
CA PHE A 69 0.28 -11.85 -15.25
C PHE A 69 -1.14 -11.71 -14.71
N ASP A 70 -2.05 -12.60 -15.10
CA ASP A 70 -3.40 -12.66 -14.55
C ASP A 70 -3.38 -13.00 -13.06
N HIS A 71 -2.57 -14.00 -12.69
CA HIS A 71 -2.36 -14.38 -11.30
C HIS A 71 -1.74 -13.27 -10.46
N ILE A 72 -0.74 -12.55 -11.01
CA ILE A 72 -0.12 -11.42 -10.30
C ILE A 72 -1.13 -10.29 -10.12
N GLY A 73 -1.86 -9.93 -11.18
CA GLY A 73 -2.84 -8.85 -11.13
C GLY A 73 -3.98 -9.12 -10.13
N SER A 74 -4.56 -10.31 -10.15
CA SER A 74 -5.61 -10.72 -9.19
C SER A 74 -5.13 -10.78 -7.74
N THR A 75 -3.87 -11.19 -7.52
CA THR A 75 -3.26 -11.19 -6.17
C THR A 75 -3.03 -9.75 -5.67
N LEU A 76 -2.52 -8.87 -6.53
CA LEU A 76 -2.36 -7.45 -6.21
C LEU A 76 -3.71 -6.80 -5.89
N GLU A 77 -4.73 -7.11 -6.68
CA GLU A 77 -6.09 -6.65 -6.46
C GLU A 77 -6.61 -7.04 -5.08
N SER A 78 -6.56 -8.32 -4.75
CA SER A 78 -6.98 -8.83 -3.44
C SER A 78 -6.22 -8.15 -2.30
N THR A 79 -4.90 -7.97 -2.47
CA THR A 79 -4.04 -7.34 -1.46
C THR A 79 -4.43 -5.88 -1.20
N PHE A 80 -4.70 -5.11 -2.26
CA PHE A 80 -5.10 -3.72 -2.10
C PHE A 80 -6.53 -3.60 -1.56
N GLU A 81 -7.48 -4.46 -1.97
CA GLU A 81 -8.82 -4.50 -1.38
C GLU A 81 -8.77 -4.77 0.13
N GLU A 82 -7.96 -5.76 0.54
CA GLU A 82 -7.74 -6.07 1.95
C GLU A 82 -7.12 -4.90 2.70
N LEU A 83 -6.13 -4.22 2.13
CA LEU A 83 -5.51 -3.04 2.72
C LEU A 83 -6.51 -1.90 2.91
N GLU A 84 -7.36 -1.64 1.93
CA GLU A 84 -8.41 -0.63 2.04
C GLU A 84 -9.45 -1.00 3.10
N ALA A 85 -9.86 -2.27 3.15
CA ALA A 85 -10.79 -2.77 4.16
C ALA A 85 -10.20 -2.64 5.57
N GLN A 86 -8.92 -2.96 5.76
CA GLN A 86 -8.21 -2.76 7.03
C GLN A 86 -8.13 -1.27 7.41
N LYS A 87 -7.75 -0.40 6.48
CA LYS A 87 -7.73 1.06 6.71
C LYS A 87 -9.12 1.59 7.10
N ARG A 88 -10.18 1.11 6.45
CA ARG A 88 -11.56 1.47 6.77
C ARG A 88 -11.95 0.98 8.16
N SER A 89 -11.70 -0.28 8.47
CA SER A 89 -11.99 -0.86 9.78
C SER A 89 -11.27 -0.13 10.91
N PHE A 90 -9.99 0.21 10.72
CA PHE A 90 -9.24 1.02 11.68
C PHE A 90 -9.87 2.41 11.89
N ARG A 91 -10.20 3.09 10.79
CA ARG A 91 -10.84 4.41 10.83
C ARG A 91 -12.21 4.35 11.54
N ASP A 92 -12.99 3.31 11.29
CA ASP A 92 -14.28 3.11 11.93
C ASP A 92 -14.11 2.82 13.43
N LEU A 93 -13.20 1.91 13.81
CA LEU A 93 -12.87 1.62 15.20
C LEU A 93 -12.45 2.90 15.94
N PHE A 94 -11.56 3.69 15.33
CA PHE A 94 -11.10 4.94 15.90
C PHE A 94 -12.24 5.94 16.08
N ASN A 95 -13.08 6.14 15.05
CA ASN A 95 -14.16 7.13 15.06
C ASN A 95 -15.34 6.77 15.96
N PHE A 96 -15.66 5.48 16.10
CA PHE A 96 -16.81 5.00 16.89
C PHE A 96 -16.44 4.58 18.31
N ALA A 97 -15.15 4.54 18.67
CA ALA A 97 -14.74 4.27 20.04
C ALA A 97 -15.35 5.29 21.01
N LEU A 98 -16.00 4.77 22.06
CA LEU A 98 -16.57 5.59 23.15
C LEU A 98 -15.49 6.13 24.08
N SER A 99 -14.33 5.48 24.13
CA SER A 99 -13.18 5.93 24.89
C SER A 99 -12.43 7.04 24.14
N PRO A 100 -11.98 8.11 24.82
CA PRO A 100 -11.08 9.09 24.24
C PRO A 100 -9.78 8.45 23.73
N ILE A 101 -9.47 8.66 22.45
CA ILE A 101 -8.22 8.20 21.81
C ILE A 101 -7.57 9.39 21.10
N MET A 102 -6.26 9.54 21.32
CA MET A 102 -5.42 10.56 20.69
C MET A 102 -4.12 9.91 20.22
N VAL A 103 -3.58 10.41 19.13
CA VAL A 103 -2.26 10.05 18.61
C VAL A 103 -1.41 11.31 18.60
N TRP A 104 -0.26 11.26 19.25
CA TRP A 104 0.69 12.36 19.34
C TRP A 104 1.98 12.02 18.61
N SER A 105 2.67 13.02 18.08
CA SER A 105 4.05 12.86 17.63
C SER A 105 5.00 12.80 18.82
N GLU A 106 6.23 12.30 18.61
CA GLU A 106 7.31 12.36 19.60
C GLU A 106 7.58 13.78 20.12
N ALA A 107 7.33 14.81 19.29
CA ALA A 107 7.49 16.22 19.63
C ALA A 107 6.33 16.77 20.48
N GLY A 108 5.31 15.96 20.78
CA GLY A 108 4.13 16.39 21.53
C GLY A 108 3.14 17.22 20.71
N VAL A 109 3.11 17.01 19.39
CA VAL A 109 2.11 17.58 18.48
C VAL A 109 0.96 16.58 18.32
N LEU A 110 -0.28 17.02 18.45
CA LEU A 110 -1.44 16.14 18.26
C LEU A 110 -1.58 15.83 16.76
N ILE A 111 -1.45 14.55 16.39
CA ILE A 111 -1.55 14.07 15.00
C ILE A 111 -3.01 13.72 14.68
N GLN A 112 -3.65 12.94 15.55
CA GLN A 112 -5.04 12.52 15.37
C GLN A 112 -5.79 12.50 16.69
N ILE A 113 -7.10 12.70 16.63
CA ILE A 113 -7.99 12.67 17.79
C ILE A 113 -9.36 12.14 17.38
N ASN A 114 -9.91 11.22 18.17
CA ASN A 114 -11.22 10.67 17.88
C ASN A 114 -12.37 11.57 18.39
N PRO A 115 -13.61 11.36 17.94
CA PRO A 115 -14.75 12.17 18.37
C PRO A 115 -14.99 12.17 19.89
N ALA A 116 -14.77 11.03 20.57
CA ALA A 116 -14.94 10.94 22.02
C ALA A 116 -13.97 11.87 22.79
N ALA A 117 -12.70 11.91 22.37
CA ALA A 117 -11.71 12.81 22.96
C ALA A 117 -12.01 14.28 22.65
N ARG A 118 -12.44 14.61 21.42
CA ARG A 118 -12.84 15.99 21.07
C ARG A 118 -13.95 16.50 21.97
N LYS A 119 -14.97 15.66 22.22
CA LYS A 119 -16.10 16.01 23.08
C LYS A 119 -15.68 16.27 24.53
N GLU A 120 -14.84 15.41 25.11
CA GLU A 120 -14.39 15.58 26.50
C GLU A 120 -13.41 16.75 26.67
N LEU A 121 -12.61 17.05 25.66
CA LEU A 121 -11.63 18.16 25.68
C LEU A 121 -12.20 19.49 25.19
N VAL A 122 -13.48 19.51 24.77
CA VAL A 122 -14.17 20.69 24.24
C VAL A 122 -13.37 21.32 23.09
N ILE A 123 -12.88 20.48 22.18
CA ILE A 123 -12.14 20.91 21.00
C ILE A 123 -13.17 21.16 19.90
N GLU A 124 -13.34 22.43 19.53
CA GLU A 124 -14.15 22.86 18.39
C GLU A 124 -13.45 22.56 17.05
N ASN A 125 -14.15 22.76 15.94
CA ASN A 125 -13.72 22.30 14.61
C ASN A 125 -12.35 22.84 14.15
N ASP A 126 -11.87 23.96 14.73
CA ASP A 126 -10.53 24.47 14.50
C ASP A 126 -9.58 24.08 15.65
N ILE A 127 -8.51 23.37 15.30
CA ILE A 127 -7.40 23.03 16.21
C ILE A 127 -6.62 24.30 16.62
N GLU A 128 -6.81 25.41 15.90
CA GLU A 128 -6.08 26.67 16.07
C GLU A 128 -6.55 27.49 17.28
N THR A 129 -7.82 27.44 17.65
CA THR A 129 -8.33 28.06 18.89
C THR A 129 -8.26 27.05 20.04
N MET A 130 -7.06 26.95 20.62
CA MET A 130 -6.78 26.04 21.72
C MET A 130 -7.62 26.37 22.96
N HIS A 131 -8.74 25.67 23.16
CA HIS A 131 -9.62 25.87 24.31
C HIS A 131 -8.81 25.73 25.62
N PRO A 132 -9.04 26.59 26.65
CA PRO A 132 -8.23 26.59 27.88
C PRO A 132 -8.13 25.22 28.58
N VAL A 133 -9.19 24.42 28.48
CA VAL A 133 -9.24 23.04 29.00
C VAL A 133 -8.22 22.15 28.30
N PHE A 134 -8.14 22.21 26.96
CA PHE A 134 -7.19 21.43 26.18
C PHE A 134 -5.75 21.90 26.42
N LYS A 135 -5.52 23.21 26.56
CA LYS A 135 -4.19 23.73 26.90
C LYS A 135 -3.70 23.20 28.25
N GLY A 136 -4.52 23.31 29.29
CA GLY A 136 -4.17 22.79 30.62
C GLY A 136 -4.02 21.28 30.67
N PHE A 137 -4.79 20.55 29.86
CA PHE A 137 -4.62 19.11 29.67
C PHE A 137 -3.27 18.80 29.01
N LYS A 138 -2.95 19.46 27.90
CA LYS A 138 -1.71 19.27 27.15
C LYS A 138 -0.48 19.52 28.02
N ASP A 139 -0.45 20.61 28.77
CA ASP A 139 0.67 20.95 29.64
C ASP A 139 0.97 19.85 30.68
N LYS A 140 -0.08 19.18 31.18
CA LYS A 140 0.04 18.05 32.11
C LYS A 140 0.40 16.74 31.41
N LEU A 141 -0.03 16.53 30.18
CA LEU A 141 0.19 15.30 29.42
C LEU A 141 1.60 15.24 28.81
N VAL A 142 2.14 16.36 28.33
CA VAL A 142 3.42 16.44 27.59
C VAL A 142 4.61 15.78 28.31
N PRO A 143 4.82 15.94 29.62
CA PRO A 143 5.89 15.23 30.33
C PRO A 143 5.78 13.70 30.19
N HIS A 144 4.55 13.18 30.22
CA HIS A 144 4.29 11.76 30.05
C HIS A 144 4.47 11.30 28.60
N LEU A 145 4.09 12.12 27.62
CA LEU A 145 4.39 11.85 26.21
C LEU A 145 5.90 11.73 25.98
N ARG A 146 6.71 12.65 26.54
CA ARG A 146 8.17 12.59 26.42
C ARG A 146 8.77 11.33 27.04
N MET A 147 8.23 10.86 28.15
CA MET A 147 8.65 9.59 28.76
C MET A 147 8.26 8.40 27.88
N ALA A 148 7.05 8.41 27.28
CA ALA A 148 6.65 7.37 26.35
C ALA A 148 7.45 7.37 25.04
N ALA A 149 7.85 8.56 24.57
CA ALA A 149 8.73 8.76 23.42
C ALA A 149 10.12 8.14 23.59
N GLN A 150 10.53 7.81 24.83
CA GLN A 150 11.78 7.09 25.11
C GLN A 150 11.61 5.57 25.05
N GLY A 151 10.43 5.09 24.61
CA GLY A 151 10.12 3.66 24.48
C GLY A 151 9.41 3.05 25.69
N ALA A 152 9.06 3.83 26.71
CA ALA A 152 8.36 3.35 27.89
C ALA A 152 6.84 3.28 27.67
N THR A 153 6.20 2.17 28.03
CA THR A 153 4.73 2.12 28.15
C THR A 153 4.32 2.65 29.51
N LEU A 154 3.56 3.74 29.54
CA LEU A 154 3.06 4.34 30.78
C LEU A 154 1.59 3.98 30.95
N THR A 155 1.27 3.17 31.96
CA THR A 155 -0.10 2.81 32.27
C THR A 155 -0.62 3.59 33.46
N GLY A 156 -1.88 3.99 33.39
CA GLY A 156 -2.56 4.62 34.53
C GLY A 156 -2.16 6.05 34.85
N VAL A 157 -1.73 6.83 33.86
CA VAL A 157 -1.41 8.25 34.03
C VAL A 157 -2.71 9.03 34.26
N ASN A 158 -2.89 9.58 35.46
CA ASN A 158 -4.08 10.34 35.80
C ASN A 158 -3.93 11.81 35.38
N VAL A 159 -4.71 12.25 34.41
CA VAL A 159 -4.72 13.63 33.94
C VAL A 159 -6.10 14.23 34.17
N PRO A 160 -6.22 15.31 34.97
CA PRO A 160 -7.49 16.01 35.17
C PRO A 160 -7.88 16.84 33.95
N ILE A 161 -9.15 16.75 33.56
CA ILE A 161 -9.80 17.52 32.50
C ILE A 161 -11.08 18.11 33.12
N GLY A 162 -11.08 19.42 33.39
CA GLY A 162 -12.14 20.05 34.17
C GLY A 162 -12.30 19.39 35.55
N ASP A 163 -13.51 18.96 35.88
CA ASP A 163 -13.84 18.26 37.13
C ASP A 163 -13.65 16.74 37.06
N LYS A 164 -13.24 16.20 35.91
CA LYS A 164 -13.03 14.76 35.72
C LYS A 164 -11.54 14.43 35.75
N VAL A 165 -11.19 13.25 36.26
CA VAL A 165 -9.83 12.69 36.15
C VAL A 165 -9.88 11.49 35.21
N PHE A 166 -9.11 11.57 34.13
CA PHE A 166 -8.99 10.47 33.18
C PHE A 166 -7.71 9.69 33.44
N ARG A 167 -7.83 8.36 33.37
CA ARG A 167 -6.72 7.43 33.51
C ARG A 167 -6.26 7.00 32.12
N TRP A 168 -5.10 7.50 31.71
CA TRP A 168 -4.53 7.30 30.37
C TRP A 168 -3.51 6.17 30.36
N ASN A 169 -3.49 5.44 29.25
CA ASN A 169 -2.42 4.52 28.89
C ASN A 169 -1.71 5.12 27.66
N LEU A 170 -0.39 5.29 27.75
CA LEU A 170 0.44 5.85 26.70
C LEU A 170 1.41 4.77 26.24
N SER A 171 1.40 4.49 24.94
CA SER A 171 2.19 3.41 24.35
C SER A 171 2.87 3.94 23.09
N PRO A 172 4.19 3.80 22.96
CA PRO A 172 4.89 4.23 21.74
C PRO A 172 4.46 3.38 20.54
N ILE A 173 4.15 4.05 19.43
CA ILE A 173 3.91 3.47 18.11
C ILE A 173 5.22 3.55 17.34
N ARG A 174 5.70 2.40 16.86
CA ARG A 174 6.96 2.30 16.11
C ARG A 174 6.67 1.99 14.64
N VAL A 175 7.34 2.70 13.74
CA VAL A 175 7.38 2.40 12.29
C VAL A 175 8.85 2.29 11.90
N ASP A 176 9.22 1.21 11.22
CA ASP A 176 10.60 0.93 10.79
C ASP A 176 11.67 0.96 11.90
N GLY A 177 11.26 0.70 13.14
CA GLY A 177 12.16 0.65 14.31
C GLY A 177 12.24 1.95 15.10
N ASP A 178 11.85 3.08 14.51
CA ASP A 178 11.81 4.40 15.15
C ASP A 178 10.41 4.72 15.69
N ILE A 179 10.34 5.54 16.73
CA ILE A 179 9.07 5.95 17.33
C ILE A 179 8.45 7.03 16.45
N SER A 180 7.30 6.71 15.84
CA SER A 180 6.57 7.65 14.97
C SER A 180 5.44 8.37 15.70
N GLY A 181 5.02 7.85 16.86
CA GLY A 181 4.00 8.49 17.68
C GLY A 181 3.77 7.79 19.02
N ILE A 182 2.84 8.33 19.80
CA ILE A 182 2.40 7.87 21.12
C ILE A 182 0.87 7.90 21.19
#